data_AF-A0A966NS99-F1
#
_entry.id   AF-A0A966NS99-F1
#
_cell.length_a   1.000
_cell.length_b   1.000
_cell.length_c   1.000
_cell.angle_alpha   90.00
_cell.angle_beta   90.00
_cell.angle_gamma   90.00
#
_symmetry.space_group_name_H-M   'P 1'
#
loop_
_entity.id
_entity.type
_entity.pdbx_description
1 polymer ?
#
loop_
_entity_poly.entity_id
_entity_poly.type
_entity_poly.pdbx_seq_one_letter_code
_entity_poly.pdbx_strand_id
1 'polypeptide(L)'
;RFIEFMDVGSSNGWNLDQVLPSAEVIAKISEQFPLEQLDPNYSGEVAQRWRYQDGAGEIGVISSVTQAFCHECSRARLSTDGQLFLCLFATEGFDFKTLIRSGRSDLEIANAVMQTWSNREDRYSEIRHLHTKDLERKQRKVEMSYIGG
;
A
#
# COMPACT_ATOMS: atom_id res chain seq x y z
N ARG A 1 1.50 -13.54 8.27
CA ARG A 1 2.00 -12.81 7.07
C ARG A 1 3.07 -11.84 7.53
N PHE A 2 4.20 -11.77 6.84
CA PHE A 2 5.26 -10.80 7.11
C PHE A 2 5.13 -9.64 6.13
N ILE A 3 5.35 -8.42 6.59
CA ILE A 3 5.22 -7.21 5.79
C ILE A 3 6.50 -6.41 5.98
N GLU A 4 7.11 -5.97 4.88
CA GLU A 4 8.31 -5.13 4.96
C GLU A 4 7.98 -3.81 5.65
N PHE A 5 8.82 -3.44 6.61
CA PHE A 5 8.67 -2.20 7.33
C PHE A 5 8.77 -1.01 6.37
N MET A 6 7.71 -0.22 6.31
CA MET A 6 7.70 1.03 5.57
C MET A 6 8.05 2.16 6.55
N ASP A 7 9.25 2.75 6.43
CA ASP A 7 9.56 4.01 7.10
C ASP A 7 8.74 5.15 6.48
N VAL A 8 7.60 5.42 7.11
CA VAL A 8 6.61 6.43 6.73
C VAL A 8 6.99 7.85 7.16
N GLY A 9 8.16 8.03 7.76
CA GLY A 9 8.66 9.34 8.15
C GLY A 9 8.61 10.37 7.01
N SER A 10 8.13 11.57 7.33
CA SER A 10 7.97 12.69 6.39
C SER A 10 9.29 13.22 5.79
N SER A 11 10.43 12.68 6.21
CA SER A 11 11.75 13.26 6.00
C SER A 11 12.74 12.47 5.13
N ASN A 12 12.55 11.17 4.86
CA ASN A 12 13.63 10.34 4.29
C ASN A 12 13.15 9.40 3.15
N GLY A 13 14.04 9.01 2.24
CA GLY A 13 13.91 7.82 1.38
C GLY A 13 13.84 6.53 2.20
N TRP A 14 13.60 5.35 1.59
CA TRP A 14 13.50 4.11 2.37
C TRP A 14 14.83 3.91 3.12
N ASN A 15 14.79 3.90 4.46
CA ASN A 15 15.97 3.49 5.20
C ASN A 15 16.06 1.97 5.14
N LEU A 16 16.76 1.48 4.11
CA LEU A 16 16.92 0.05 3.87
C LEU A 16 17.60 -0.66 5.04
N ASP A 17 18.37 0.05 5.89
CA ASP A 17 18.99 -0.51 7.08
C ASP A 17 17.97 -1.00 8.13
N GLN A 18 16.71 -0.56 8.03
CA GLN A 18 15.62 -0.98 8.90
C GLN A 18 14.67 -1.97 8.22
N VAL A 19 14.93 -2.34 6.97
CA VAL A 19 14.09 -3.26 6.20
C VAL A 19 14.78 -4.62 6.15
N LEU A 20 14.09 -5.65 6.63
CA LEU A 20 14.46 -7.04 6.32
C LEU A 20 13.70 -7.45 5.05
N PRO A 21 14.38 -7.61 3.89
CA PRO A 21 13.72 -7.97 2.64
C PRO A 21 12.93 -9.27 2.75
N SER A 22 11.81 -9.35 2.03
CA SER A 22 10.95 -10.55 2.04
C SER A 22 11.70 -11.81 1.61
N ALA A 23 12.62 -11.70 0.65
CA ALA A 23 13.49 -12.81 0.23
C ALA A 23 14.39 -13.33 1.36
N GLU A 24 14.90 -12.44 2.22
CA GLU A 24 15.70 -12.84 3.38
C GLU A 24 14.84 -13.48 4.48
N VAL A 25 13.61 -12.98 4.69
CA VAL A 25 12.65 -13.63 5.58
C VAL A 25 12.37 -15.06 5.13
N ILE A 26 12.09 -15.26 3.84
CA ILE A 26 11.86 -16.59 3.26
C ILE A 26 13.08 -17.48 3.46
N ALA A 27 14.29 -16.99 3.14
CA ALA A 27 15.52 -17.75 3.28
C ALA A 27 15.74 -18.22 4.74
N LYS A 28 15.63 -17.30 5.71
CA LYS A 28 15.79 -17.59 7.15
C LYS A 28 14.78 -18.62 7.66
N ILE A 29 13.52 -18.52 7.22
CA ILE A 29 12.49 -19.51 7.60
C ILE A 29 12.80 -20.85 6.92
N SER A 30 13.14 -20.83 5.62
CA SER A 30 13.40 -22.03 4.84
C SER A 30 14.61 -22.83 5.31
N GLU A 31 15.57 -22.21 6.02
CA GLU A 31 16.69 -22.89 6.68
C GLU A 31 16.22 -23.86 7.79
N GLN A 32 15.12 -23.53 8.47
CA GLN A 32 14.59 -24.33 9.59
C GLN A 32 13.35 -25.13 9.18
N PHE A 33 12.55 -24.58 8.28
CA PHE A 33 11.28 -25.13 7.83
C PHE A 33 11.18 -25.00 6.32
N PRO A 34 11.53 -26.04 5.53
CA PRO A 34 11.57 -25.96 4.07
C PRO A 34 10.28 -25.41 3.47
N LEU A 35 10.41 -24.37 2.66
CA LEU A 35 9.30 -23.69 1.99
C LEU A 35 9.27 -23.97 0.49
N GLU A 36 8.09 -23.91 -0.10
CA GLU A 36 7.86 -23.93 -1.54
C GLU A 36 6.90 -22.80 -1.91
N GLN A 37 7.25 -22.04 -2.95
CA GLN A 37 6.40 -20.95 -3.43
C GLN A 37 5.13 -21.50 -4.08
N LEU A 38 4.01 -20.85 -3.81
CA LEU A 38 2.72 -21.15 -4.42
C LEU A 38 2.33 -20.07 -5.41
N ASP A 39 1.54 -20.47 -6.41
CA ASP A 39 0.87 -19.55 -7.31
C ASP A 39 -0.12 -18.64 -6.55
N PRO A 40 -0.34 -17.41 -7.03
CA PRO A 40 -1.35 -16.52 -6.48
C PRO A 40 -2.75 -17.12 -6.67
N ASN A 41 -3.63 -16.90 -5.70
CA ASN A 41 -5.04 -17.31 -5.77
C ASN A 41 -5.84 -16.50 -6.80
N TYR A 42 -5.41 -15.28 -7.07
CA TYR A 42 -6.10 -14.34 -7.96
C TYR A 42 -5.13 -13.30 -8.53
N SER A 43 -5.53 -12.68 -9.65
CA SER A 43 -4.75 -11.59 -10.26
C SER A 43 -4.66 -10.40 -9.31
N GLY A 44 -3.45 -9.88 -9.10
CA GLY A 44 -3.19 -8.79 -8.16
C GLY A 44 -3.06 -9.19 -6.68
N GLU A 45 -2.86 -10.48 -6.37
CA GLU A 45 -2.55 -10.90 -5.00
C GLU A 45 -1.19 -10.34 -4.57
N VAL A 46 -1.22 -9.34 -3.67
CA VAL A 46 -0.03 -8.63 -3.18
C VAL A 46 0.89 -9.47 -2.29
N ALA A 47 0.36 -10.55 -1.69
CA ALA A 47 1.13 -11.40 -0.80
C ALA A 47 1.67 -12.60 -1.59
N GLN A 48 2.99 -12.74 -1.63
CA GLN A 48 3.62 -13.95 -2.15
C GLN A 48 3.39 -15.09 -1.16
N ARG A 49 2.86 -16.20 -1.66
CA ARG A 49 2.46 -17.35 -0.85
C ARG A 49 3.53 -18.42 -0.87
N TRP A 50 3.77 -19.01 0.31
CA TRP A 50 4.74 -20.08 0.50
C TRP A 50 4.13 -21.12 1.41
N ARG A 51 4.19 -22.40 1.03
CA ARG A 51 3.79 -23.51 1.89
C ARG A 51 4.98 -24.17 2.55
N TYR A 52 4.78 -24.71 3.74
CA TYR A 52 5.73 -25.66 4.33
C TYR A 52 5.64 -27.00 3.61
N GLN A 53 6.79 -27.61 3.31
CA GLN A 53 6.84 -28.91 2.62
C GLN A 53 6.30 -30.07 3.47
N ASP A 54 6.26 -29.92 4.79
CA ASP A 54 5.66 -30.88 5.73
C ASP A 54 4.13 -30.84 5.77
N GLY A 55 3.50 -29.88 5.07
CA GLY A 55 2.05 -29.72 5.02
C GLY A 55 1.45 -29.00 6.24
N ALA A 56 2.26 -28.44 7.14
CA ALA A 56 1.78 -27.77 8.35
C ALA A 56 1.04 -26.44 8.10
N GLY A 57 1.14 -25.88 6.89
CA GLY A 57 0.40 -24.68 6.49
C GLY A 57 1.13 -23.81 5.49
N GLU A 58 0.76 -22.53 5.46
CA GLU A 58 1.35 -21.51 4.59
C GLU A 58 1.74 -20.23 5.35
N ILE A 59 2.73 -19.52 4.82
CA ILE A 59 3.04 -18.14 5.16
C ILE A 59 2.85 -17.26 3.92
N GLY A 60 2.69 -15.96 4.17
CA GLY A 60 2.70 -14.96 3.12
C GLY A 60 3.68 -13.85 3.46
N VAL A 61 4.39 -13.36 2.46
CA VAL A 61 5.25 -12.16 2.57
C VAL A 61 4.71 -11.05 1.66
N ILE A 62 4.75 -9.81 2.15
CA ILE A 62 4.31 -8.62 1.42
C ILE A 62 5.53 -7.69 1.27
N SER A 63 6.05 -7.63 0.05
CA SER A 63 7.25 -6.88 -0.33
C SER A 63 6.95 -5.39 -0.54
N SER A 64 6.41 -4.71 0.46
CA SER A 64 5.94 -3.31 0.36
C SER A 64 7.03 -2.28 0.01
N VAL A 65 8.30 -2.62 0.20
CA VAL A 65 9.45 -1.77 -0.12
C VAL A 65 10.22 -2.30 -1.32
N THR A 66 10.61 -3.56 -1.32
CA THR A 66 11.49 -4.17 -2.33
C THR A 66 10.77 -4.53 -3.64
N GLN A 67 9.44 -4.66 -3.60
CA GLN A 67 8.63 -4.99 -4.78
C GLN A 67 7.28 -4.25 -4.75
N ALA A 68 7.32 -2.96 -5.13
CA ALA A 68 6.13 -2.11 -5.10
C ALA A 68 5.02 -2.61 -6.05
N PHE A 69 3.77 -2.47 -5.61
CA PHE A 69 2.56 -2.97 -6.29
C PHE A 69 1.52 -1.86 -6.53
N CYS A 70 1.95 -0.63 -6.84
CA CYS A 70 1.00 0.47 -7.04
C CYS A 70 0.20 0.34 -8.34
N HIS A 71 0.81 -0.21 -9.39
CA HIS A 71 0.20 -0.47 -10.70
C HIS A 71 -1.07 -1.34 -10.66
N GLU A 72 -1.16 -2.27 -9.70
CA GLU A 72 -2.34 -3.12 -9.48
C GLU A 72 -3.21 -2.65 -8.29
N CYS A 73 -2.85 -1.53 -7.64
CA CYS A 73 -3.57 -1.06 -6.47
C CYS A 73 -4.95 -0.50 -6.87
N SER A 74 -6.03 -1.12 -6.36
CA SER A 74 -7.43 -0.73 -6.59
C SER A 74 -8.10 -0.14 -5.35
N ARG A 75 -7.31 0.31 -4.35
CA ARG A 75 -7.83 0.80 -3.06
C ARG A 75 -8.16 2.29 -3.08
N ALA A 76 -9.34 2.62 -2.57
CA ALA A 76 -9.72 3.95 -2.08
C ALA A 76 -9.93 3.88 -0.55
N ARG A 77 -9.76 5.00 0.16
CA ARG A 77 -9.94 5.09 1.62
C ARG A 77 -10.76 6.32 1.97
N LEU A 78 -11.62 6.19 2.97
CA LEU A 78 -12.37 7.30 3.55
C LEU A 78 -11.82 7.54 4.97
N SER A 79 -11.33 8.75 5.23
CA SER A 79 -10.86 9.14 6.56
C SER A 79 -12.02 9.32 7.54
N THR A 80 -11.70 9.41 8.83
CA THR A 80 -12.68 9.56 9.92
C THR A 80 -13.46 10.88 9.87
N ASP A 81 -12.87 11.94 9.32
CA ASP A 81 -13.54 13.22 9.07
C ASP A 81 -14.23 13.29 7.70
N GLY A 82 -14.16 12.22 6.91
CA GLY A 82 -14.93 12.01 5.69
C GLY A 82 -14.28 12.56 4.42
N GLN A 83 -12.95 12.55 4.34
CA GLN A 83 -12.20 12.82 3.13
C GLN A 83 -11.85 11.51 2.39
N LEU A 84 -12.03 11.50 1.07
CA LEU A 84 -11.69 10.38 0.20
C LEU A 84 -10.23 10.52 -0.26
N PHE A 85 -9.41 9.52 0.09
CA PHE A 85 -8.01 9.39 -0.31
C PHE A 85 -7.81 8.20 -1.25
N LEU A 86 -7.01 8.40 -2.28
CA LEU A 86 -6.73 7.36 -3.30
C LEU A 86 -5.36 6.70 -3.11
N CYS A 87 -4.61 7.11 -2.09
CA CYS A 87 -3.34 6.51 -1.68
C CYS A 87 -3.24 6.45 -0.16
N LEU A 88 -2.41 5.53 0.34
CA LEU A 88 -2.04 5.51 1.77
C LEU A 88 -1.14 6.70 2.16
N PHE A 89 -0.51 7.33 1.18
CA PHE A 89 0.49 8.38 1.37
C PHE A 89 0.12 9.69 0.68
N ALA A 90 -1.18 9.84 0.36
CA ALA A 90 -1.69 11.06 -0.25
C ALA A 90 -1.48 12.25 0.71
N THR A 91 -1.26 13.43 0.13
CA THR A 91 -1.13 14.70 0.85
C THR A 91 -2.46 15.42 0.98
N GLU A 92 -3.40 15.13 0.07
CA GLU A 92 -4.70 15.77 -0.02
C GLU A 92 -5.81 14.73 -0.26
N GLY A 93 -7.01 15.01 0.26
CA GLY A 93 -8.18 14.17 0.12
C GLY A 93 -9.37 14.98 -0.39
N PHE A 94 -10.30 14.32 -1.07
CA PHE A 94 -11.53 14.94 -1.57
C PHE A 94 -12.58 15.00 -0.47
N ASP A 95 -13.18 16.18 -0.20
CA ASP A 95 -14.20 16.35 0.84
C ASP A 95 -15.54 15.69 0.46
N PHE A 96 -15.58 14.38 0.69
CA PHE A 96 -16.72 13.52 0.38
C PHE A 96 -17.88 13.76 1.35
N LYS A 97 -17.58 14.07 2.61
CA LYS A 97 -18.60 14.38 3.63
C LYS A 97 -19.45 15.56 3.26
N THR A 98 -18.86 16.67 2.82
CA THR A 98 -19.62 17.85 2.39
C THR A 98 -20.45 17.54 1.15
N LEU A 99 -19.89 16.80 0.19
CA LEU A 99 -20.63 16.34 -1.00
C LEU A 99 -21.92 15.60 -0.61
N ILE A 100 -21.82 14.58 0.24
CA ILE A 100 -22.97 13.79 0.71
C ILE A 100 -23.97 14.64 1.50
N ARG A 101 -23.49 15.52 2.39
CA ARG A 101 -24.37 16.35 3.25
C ARG A 101 -25.05 17.50 2.53
N SER A 102 -24.63 17.82 1.30
CA SER A 102 -25.20 18.92 0.51
C SER A 102 -26.49 18.54 -0.24
N GLY A 103 -27.04 17.36 -0.01
CA GLY A 103 -28.33 16.93 -0.61
C GLY A 103 -28.23 16.58 -2.10
N ARG A 104 -27.03 16.20 -2.57
CA ARG A 104 -26.78 15.76 -3.95
C ARG A 104 -27.48 14.43 -4.24
N SER A 105 -27.85 14.25 -5.50
CA SER A 105 -28.37 12.96 -5.99
C SER A 105 -27.28 11.89 -6.05
N ASP A 106 -27.68 10.62 -5.99
CA ASP A 106 -26.77 9.47 -6.13
C ASP A 106 -25.95 9.53 -7.43
N LEU A 107 -26.54 10.05 -8.51
CA LEU A 107 -25.85 10.22 -9.79
C LEU A 107 -24.74 11.28 -9.70
N GLU A 108 -24.99 12.41 -9.05
CA GLU A 108 -23.96 13.43 -8.83
C GLU A 108 -22.83 12.91 -7.95
N ILE A 109 -23.16 12.13 -6.92
CA ILE A 109 -22.17 11.50 -6.03
C ILE A 109 -21.32 10.48 -6.79
N ALA A 110 -21.96 9.59 -7.57
CA ALA A 110 -21.28 8.60 -8.39
C ALA A 110 -20.35 9.27 -9.41
N ASN A 111 -20.79 10.35 -10.06
CA ASN A 111 -19.97 11.12 -10.99
C ASN A 111 -18.75 11.73 -10.31
N ALA A 112 -18.90 12.29 -9.11
CA ALA A 112 -17.77 12.82 -8.34
C ALA A 112 -16.75 11.73 -8.00
N VAL A 113 -17.21 10.55 -7.55
CA VAL A 113 -16.31 9.41 -7.26
C VAL A 113 -15.59 8.95 -8.53
N MET A 114 -16.30 8.79 -9.65
CA MET A 114 -15.70 8.40 -10.93
C MET A 114 -14.65 9.40 -11.39
N GLN A 115 -14.95 10.71 -11.32
CA GLN A 115 -14.02 11.76 -11.71
C GLN A 115 -12.78 11.81 -10.80
N THR A 116 -12.97 11.67 -9.49
CA THR A 116 -11.86 11.58 -8.53
C THR A 116 -10.98 10.38 -8.85
N TRP A 117 -11.59 9.22 -9.12
CA TRP A 117 -10.86 7.98 -9.44
C TRP A 117 -10.15 8.04 -10.80
N SER A 118 -10.78 8.60 -11.84
CA SER A 118 -10.20 8.67 -13.19
C SER A 118 -8.96 9.54 -13.27
N ASN A 119 -8.83 10.53 -12.37
CA ASN A 119 -7.67 11.43 -12.30
C ASN A 119 -6.56 10.89 -11.37
N ARG A 120 -6.71 9.67 -10.85
CA ARG A 120 -5.77 9.08 -9.91
C ARG A 120 -4.45 8.76 -10.61
N GLU A 121 -3.37 9.35 -10.11
CA GLU A 121 -2.01 9.05 -10.52
C GLU A 121 -1.13 8.52 -9.38
N ASP A 122 -1.73 8.29 -8.20
CA ASP A 122 -1.04 7.88 -6.99
C ASP A 122 -0.27 6.56 -7.13
N ARG A 123 1.06 6.67 -7.07
CA ARG A 123 2.01 5.55 -7.11
C ARG A 123 3.21 5.77 -6.19
N TYR A 124 2.92 6.12 -4.94
CA TYR A 124 3.91 6.58 -3.96
C TYR A 124 5.08 5.61 -3.76
N SER A 125 4.80 4.32 -3.50
CA SER A 125 5.85 3.33 -3.26
C SER A 125 6.73 3.11 -4.48
N GLU A 126 6.17 3.20 -5.70
CA GLU A 126 6.93 3.11 -6.95
C GLU A 126 7.84 4.32 -7.16
N ILE A 127 7.32 5.54 -6.94
CA ILE A 127 8.12 6.78 -7.04
C ILE A 127 9.28 6.76 -6.05
N ARG A 128 9.05 6.32 -4.81
CA ARG A 128 10.11 6.22 -3.81
C ARG A 128 11.13 5.13 -4.10
N HIS A 129 10.71 4.02 -4.71
CA HIS A 129 11.63 2.97 -5.16
C HIS A 129 12.60 3.50 -6.23
N LEU A 130 12.14 4.40 -7.11
CA LEU A 130 12.96 4.98 -8.18
C LEU A 130 13.95 6.05 -7.66
N HIS A 131 13.60 6.81 -6.62
CA HIS A 131 14.37 7.98 -6.16
C HIS A 131 14.81 7.87 -4.68
N THR A 132 15.56 6.84 -4.31
CA THR A 132 16.06 6.66 -2.91
C THR A 132 16.97 7.80 -2.44
N LYS A 133 17.59 8.58 -3.36
CA LYS A 133 18.56 9.64 -3.02
C LYS A 133 18.09 11.09 -3.22
N ASP A 134 17.05 11.36 -4.02
CA ASP A 134 16.78 12.72 -4.53
C ASP A 134 15.43 13.35 -4.12
N LEU A 135 14.66 12.74 -3.21
CA LEU A 135 13.36 13.29 -2.80
C LEU A 135 13.51 14.31 -1.66
N GLU A 136 13.89 15.54 -2.03
CA GLU A 136 13.85 16.69 -1.13
C GLU A 136 12.42 17.01 -0.65
N ARG A 137 12.22 16.89 0.67
CA ARG A 137 11.49 17.78 1.61
C ARG A 137 10.41 18.74 1.06
N LYS A 138 9.38 18.30 0.35
CA LYS A 138 8.20 19.17 0.11
C LYS A 138 6.90 18.39 0.13
N GLN A 139 6.32 18.26 1.33
CA GLN A 139 4.87 18.33 1.64
C GLN A 139 4.56 17.50 2.90
N ARG A 140 3.72 18.04 3.78
CA ARG A 140 3.14 17.29 4.91
C ARG A 140 2.20 16.24 4.34
N LYS A 141 2.43 14.98 4.69
CA LYS A 141 1.64 13.83 4.25
C LYS A 141 0.62 13.46 5.31
N VAL A 142 -0.42 12.76 4.89
CA VAL A 142 -1.38 12.17 5.81
C VAL A 142 -0.77 10.91 6.45
N GLU A 143 -0.97 10.76 7.75
CA GLU A 143 -0.48 9.60 8.51
C GLU A 143 -1.37 8.37 8.27
N MET A 144 -0.75 7.20 8.19
CA MET A 144 -1.48 5.94 7.96
C MET A 144 -2.50 5.67 9.06
N SER A 145 -2.18 6.02 10.31
CA SER A 145 -3.07 5.89 11.46
C SER A 145 -4.37 6.71 11.32
N TYR A 146 -4.34 7.81 10.56
CA TYR A 146 -5.50 8.68 10.37
C TYR A 146 -6.45 8.17 9.27
N ILE A 147 -5.96 7.42 8.28
CA ILE A 147 -6.76 6.83 7.19
C ILE A 147 -6.98 5.32 7.31
N GLY A 148 -6.64 4.70 8.44
CA GLY A 148 -6.87 3.28 8.70
C GLY A 148 -5.92 2.33 7.96
N GLY A 149 -4.63 2.69 7.92
CA GLY A 149 -3.53 1.81 7.49
C GLY A 149 -2.98 0.92 8.60
#